data_AF-A0A6M4P766-F1
#
_entry.id   AF-A0A6M4P766-F1
#
_cell.length_a   1.000
_cell.length_b   1.000
_cell.length_c   1.000
_cell.angle_alpha   90.00
_cell.angle_beta   90.00
_cell.angle_gamma   90.00
#
_symmetry.space_group_name_H-M   'P 1'
#
loop_
_entity.id
_entity.type
_entity.pdbx_description
1 polymer ?
#
loop_
_entity_poly.entity_id
_entity_poly.type
_entity_poly.pdbx_seq_one_letter_code
_entity_poly.pdbx_strand_id
1 'polypeptide(L)'
;MWFYQSIQMKKPKTEMQNEPVEPATGATEGVPEDGIGDRIRSARDARGLSQTALATRTRLVDPQGKGVARTVLVGYESGNFRPGAREIRLICQALSVTPNWLLLGNEVASNQASMEMVRRRDWNSAVRLAMAISILKSHERGAFQSLVLSMAGRQLGDMKLSALLTAGSMIAQASHPQMTQWLGEAADGSLEDLLVRCAEGLSTNAGNKLLLDEEEGDVIGGEWLYQDPGKVAK
;
A
#
# COMPACT_ATOMS: atom_id res chain seq x y z
N MET A 1 -27.47 0.98 80.27
CA MET A 1 -26.59 1.81 79.41
C MET A 1 -25.35 1.01 79.11
N TRP A 2 -25.23 0.46 77.90
CA TRP A 2 -24.06 -0.30 77.46
C TRP A 2 -23.29 0.56 76.44
N PHE A 3 -22.05 0.90 76.76
CA PHE A 3 -21.12 1.60 75.87
C PHE A 3 -20.49 0.60 74.89
N TYR A 4 -20.72 0.77 73.59
CA TYR A 4 -19.99 0.05 72.54
C TYR A 4 -18.70 0.81 72.21
N GLN A 5 -17.56 0.25 72.63
CA GLN A 5 -16.23 0.77 72.31
C GLN A 5 -15.78 0.13 70.98
N SER A 6 -15.78 0.90 69.91
CA SER A 6 -15.39 0.47 68.56
C SER A 6 -13.87 0.33 68.45
N ILE A 7 -13.38 -0.90 68.33
CA ILE A 7 -11.98 -1.24 68.05
C ILE A 7 -11.69 -0.99 66.56
N GLN A 8 -10.88 0.00 66.25
CA GLN A 8 -10.37 0.27 64.91
C GLN A 8 -9.16 -0.64 64.63
N MET A 9 -9.35 -1.71 63.84
CA MET A 9 -8.24 -2.53 63.35
C MET A 9 -7.55 -1.85 62.16
N LYS A 10 -6.34 -1.36 62.39
CA LYS A 10 -5.42 -0.84 61.37
C LYS A 10 -4.88 -2.01 60.54
N LYS A 11 -5.21 -2.07 59.25
CA LYS A 11 -4.66 -3.09 58.35
C LYS A 11 -3.15 -2.86 58.12
N PRO A 12 -2.31 -3.91 58.14
CA PRO A 12 -0.89 -3.78 57.88
C PRO A 12 -0.64 -3.41 56.42
N LYS A 13 0.30 -2.48 56.22
CA LYS A 13 0.75 -1.98 54.92
C LYS A 13 1.82 -2.94 54.40
N THR A 14 1.46 -3.80 53.46
CA THR A 14 2.40 -4.70 52.76
C THR A 14 3.22 -3.87 51.78
N GLU A 15 4.46 -3.56 52.14
CA GLU A 15 5.46 -3.01 51.22
C GLU A 15 5.99 -4.15 50.35
N MET A 16 5.54 -4.20 49.09
CA MET A 16 6.14 -5.04 48.06
C MET A 16 7.49 -4.43 47.65
N GLN A 17 8.57 -5.12 47.99
CA GLN A 17 9.90 -4.83 47.45
C GLN A 17 9.90 -5.26 45.98
N ASN A 18 9.92 -4.28 45.08
CA ASN A 18 10.16 -4.51 43.66
C ASN A 18 11.67 -4.64 43.45
N GLU A 19 12.16 -5.86 43.31
CA GLU A 19 13.48 -6.09 42.74
C GLU A 19 13.47 -5.71 41.24
N PRO A 20 14.52 -5.05 40.73
CA PRO A 20 14.62 -4.72 39.32
C PRO A 20 14.89 -5.99 38.52
N VAL A 21 13.87 -6.46 37.81
CA VAL A 21 14.00 -7.53 36.82
C VAL A 21 14.84 -7.00 35.65
N GLU A 22 16.03 -7.56 35.44
CA GLU A 22 16.85 -7.25 34.27
C GLU A 22 16.08 -7.59 32.98
N PRO A 23 16.07 -6.68 31.98
CA PRO A 23 15.33 -6.92 30.75
C PRO A 23 15.98 -8.05 29.96
N ALA A 24 15.29 -9.17 29.87
CA ALA A 24 15.63 -10.27 28.97
C ALA A 24 15.66 -9.74 27.52
N THR A 25 16.86 -9.65 26.94
CA THR A 25 17.14 -9.32 25.55
C THR A 25 16.82 -10.50 24.61
N GLY A 26 15.58 -11.00 24.68
CA GLY A 26 15.01 -11.86 23.65
C GLY A 26 14.26 -10.97 22.67
N ALA A 27 14.76 -10.82 21.45
CA ALA A 27 14.00 -10.23 20.36
C ALA A 27 12.88 -11.21 19.95
N THR A 28 11.80 -11.23 20.73
CA THR A 28 10.53 -11.79 20.29
C THR A 28 10.07 -10.92 19.12
N GLU A 29 10.01 -11.49 17.92
CA GLU A 29 9.32 -10.89 16.79
C GLU A 29 7.90 -10.55 17.25
N GLY A 30 7.66 -9.26 17.51
CA GLY A 30 6.37 -8.77 18.01
C GLY A 30 5.27 -9.12 17.00
N VAL A 31 4.06 -9.35 17.51
CA VAL A 31 2.91 -9.59 16.63
C VAL A 31 2.75 -8.33 15.77
N PRO A 32 2.45 -8.41 14.45
CA PRO A 32 2.44 -7.23 13.57
C PRO A 32 1.60 -6.04 14.08
N GLU A 33 0.59 -6.32 14.90
CA GLU A 33 -0.30 -5.37 15.55
C GLU A 33 0.35 -4.56 16.69
N ASP A 34 1.50 -4.97 17.22
CA ASP A 34 2.14 -4.33 18.39
C ASP A 34 2.64 -2.90 18.09
N GLY A 35 2.76 -2.53 16.80
CA GLY A 35 3.15 -1.19 16.35
C GLY A 35 2.00 -0.26 15.94
N ILE A 36 0.73 -0.63 16.15
CA ILE A 36 -0.42 0.18 15.67
C ILE A 36 -0.39 1.61 16.26
N GLY A 37 -0.07 1.75 17.55
CA GLY A 37 -0.04 3.05 18.23
C GLY A 37 0.96 4.03 17.61
N ASP A 38 2.18 3.54 17.34
CA ASP A 38 3.23 4.34 16.70
C ASP A 38 2.89 4.71 15.26
N ARG A 39 2.22 3.80 14.52
CA ARG A 39 1.74 4.09 13.17
C ARG A 39 0.64 5.15 13.15
N ILE A 40 -0.31 5.11 14.10
CA ILE A 40 -1.32 6.17 14.27
C ILE A 40 -0.61 7.51 14.54
N ARG A 41 0.33 7.53 15.47
CA ARG A 41 1.09 8.72 15.85
C ARG A 41 1.86 9.28 14.66
N SER A 42 2.63 8.44 13.96
CA SER A 42 3.42 8.81 12.79
C SER A 42 2.56 9.37 11.66
N ALA A 43 1.44 8.73 11.32
CA ALA A 43 0.52 9.20 10.28
C ALA A 43 -0.18 10.51 10.67
N ARG A 44 -0.47 10.70 11.97
CA ARG A 44 -1.03 11.94 12.50
C ARG A 44 -0.01 13.09 12.43
N ASP A 45 1.22 12.85 12.88
CA ASP A 45 2.30 13.84 12.89
C ASP A 45 2.72 14.26 11.47
N ALA A 46 2.80 13.30 10.53
CA ALA A 46 3.06 13.57 9.12
C ALA A 46 2.04 14.53 8.47
N ARG A 47 0.85 14.67 9.07
CA ARG A 47 -0.22 15.58 8.62
C ARG A 47 -0.34 16.85 9.44
N GLY A 48 0.57 17.07 10.40
CA GLY A 48 0.53 18.23 11.29
C GLY A 48 -0.75 18.29 12.14
N LEU A 49 -1.38 17.13 12.42
CA LEU A 49 -2.63 17.08 13.18
C LEU A 49 -2.34 16.90 14.68
N SER A 50 -3.01 17.68 15.51
CA SER A 50 -3.07 17.37 16.95
C SER A 50 -4.02 16.20 17.22
N GLN A 51 -3.89 15.54 18.37
CA GLN A 51 -4.83 14.48 18.78
C GLN A 51 -6.28 14.99 18.86
N THR A 52 -6.48 16.24 19.27
CA THR A 52 -7.80 16.90 19.26
C THR A 52 -8.33 17.06 17.83
N ALA A 53 -7.47 17.48 16.89
CA ALA A 53 -7.87 17.62 15.49
C ALA A 53 -8.22 16.27 14.86
N LEU A 54 -7.47 15.21 15.18
CA LEU A 54 -7.78 13.85 14.73
C LEU A 54 -9.13 13.38 15.31
N ALA A 55 -9.40 13.59 16.61
CA ALA A 55 -10.68 13.26 17.22
C ALA A 55 -11.85 13.95 16.49
N THR A 56 -11.73 15.25 16.23
CA THR A 56 -12.74 16.01 15.46
C THR A 56 -12.93 15.44 14.05
N ARG A 57 -11.85 15.10 13.34
CA ARG A 57 -11.95 14.48 12.01
C ARG A 57 -12.63 13.12 12.03
N THR A 58 -12.33 12.27 13.02
CA THR A 58 -13.02 10.97 13.15
C THR A 58 -14.51 11.13 13.40
N ARG A 59 -14.94 12.21 14.10
CA ARG A 59 -16.36 12.56 14.27
C ARG A 59 -17.02 12.98 12.96
N LEU A 60 -16.32 13.73 12.10
CA LEU A 60 -16.86 14.19 10.81
C LEU A 60 -17.07 13.05 9.81
N VAL A 61 -16.24 12.00 9.86
CA VAL A 61 -16.36 10.83 8.96
C VAL A 61 -17.26 9.71 9.51
N ASP A 62 -17.67 9.80 10.77
CA ASP A 62 -18.56 8.82 11.39
C ASP A 62 -20.03 9.13 11.09
N PRO A 63 -20.79 8.24 10.42
CA PRO A 63 -22.21 8.45 10.14
C PRO A 63 -23.05 8.69 11.40
N GLN A 64 -22.60 8.20 12.56
CA GLN A 64 -23.29 8.40 13.84
C GLN A 64 -22.86 9.67 14.58
N GLY A 65 -21.89 10.43 14.06
CA GLY A 65 -21.37 11.65 14.71
C GLY A 65 -20.69 11.41 16.06
N LYS A 66 -20.35 10.16 16.42
CA LYS A 66 -19.70 9.84 17.69
C LYS A 66 -18.19 10.03 17.59
N GLY A 67 -17.59 9.56 16.50
CA GLY A 67 -16.15 9.60 16.29
C GLY A 67 -15.37 8.73 17.27
N VAL A 68 -14.08 9.04 17.44
CA VAL A 68 -13.18 8.47 18.45
C VAL A 68 -12.80 9.58 19.44
N ALA A 69 -12.99 9.36 20.73
CA ALA A 69 -12.67 10.35 21.76
C ALA A 69 -11.16 10.61 21.83
N ARG A 70 -10.76 11.85 22.13
CA ARG A 70 -9.35 12.25 22.25
C ARG A 70 -8.57 11.39 23.27
N THR A 71 -9.15 11.12 24.44
CA THR A 71 -8.52 10.31 25.49
C THR A 71 -8.27 8.88 25.03
N VAL A 72 -9.16 8.33 24.19
CA VAL A 72 -9.02 7.01 23.58
C VAL A 72 -7.89 7.00 22.55
N LEU A 73 -7.78 8.05 21.71
CA LEU A 73 -6.65 8.19 20.79
C LEU A 73 -5.30 8.28 21.51
N VAL A 74 -5.24 8.99 22.64
CA VAL A 74 -4.03 9.01 23.50
C VAL A 74 -3.67 7.60 23.96
N GLY A 75 -4.67 6.83 24.41
CA GLY A 75 -4.47 5.45 24.85
C GLY A 75 -4.03 4.51 23.72
N TYR A 76 -4.51 4.73 22.49
CA TYR A 76 -4.04 3.98 21.31
C TYR A 76 -2.60 4.35 20.95
N GLU A 77 -2.27 5.64 20.89
CA GLU A 77 -0.92 6.10 20.57
C GLU A 77 0.11 5.68 21.64
N SER A 78 -0.30 5.49 22.89
CA SER A 78 0.58 5.01 23.96
C SER A 78 0.68 3.48 24.05
N GLY A 79 -0.07 2.73 23.24
CA GLY A 79 -0.13 1.26 23.30
C GLY A 79 -0.91 0.70 24.49
N ASN A 80 -1.65 1.52 25.24
CA ASN A 80 -2.41 1.05 26.42
C ASN A 80 -3.61 0.19 26.02
N PHE A 81 -4.21 0.45 24.86
CA PHE A 81 -5.36 -0.28 24.34
C PHE A 81 -5.24 -0.47 22.83
N ARG A 82 -5.88 -1.53 22.30
CA ARG A 82 -5.95 -1.79 20.86
C ARG A 82 -7.27 -1.24 20.30
N PRO A 83 -7.24 -0.56 19.13
CA PRO A 83 -8.46 -0.06 18.50
C PRO A 83 -9.33 -1.21 17.97
N GLY A 84 -10.65 -1.07 18.10
CA GLY A 84 -11.60 -1.99 17.49
C GLY A 84 -11.77 -1.73 15.99
N ALA A 85 -12.46 -2.64 15.29
CA ALA A 85 -12.69 -2.53 13.85
C ALA A 85 -13.39 -1.22 13.43
N ARG A 86 -14.32 -0.73 14.27
CA ARG A 86 -14.99 0.56 14.03
C ARG A 86 -14.00 1.71 14.12
N GLU A 87 -13.15 1.74 15.15
CA GLU A 87 -12.15 2.78 15.34
C GLU A 87 -11.09 2.75 14.24
N ILE A 88 -10.60 1.56 13.85
CA ILE A 88 -9.66 1.39 12.73
C ILE A 88 -10.22 2.02 11.47
N ARG A 89 -11.46 1.70 11.09
CA ARG A 89 -12.11 2.29 9.91
C ARG A 89 -12.15 3.82 9.99
N LEU A 90 -12.55 4.39 11.12
CA LEU A 90 -12.66 5.85 11.29
C LEU A 90 -11.28 6.54 11.26
N ILE A 91 -10.27 5.93 11.88
CA ILE A 91 -8.90 6.45 11.92
C ILE A 91 -8.29 6.39 10.52
N CYS A 92 -8.41 5.27 9.81
CA CYS A 92 -7.95 5.14 8.42
C CYS A 92 -8.59 6.17 7.48
N GLN A 93 -9.89 6.44 7.62
CA GLN A 93 -10.58 7.48 6.84
C GLN A 93 -10.06 8.89 7.18
N ALA A 94 -9.97 9.22 8.47
CA ALA A 94 -9.51 10.53 8.94
C ALA A 94 -8.03 10.81 8.59
N LEU A 95 -7.19 9.78 8.61
CA LEU A 95 -5.77 9.81 8.28
C LEU A 95 -5.48 9.34 6.85
N SER A 96 -6.49 9.13 5.99
CA SER A 96 -6.35 8.65 4.60
C SER A 96 -5.20 7.66 4.42
N VAL A 97 -5.16 6.65 5.28
CA VAL A 97 -4.23 5.51 5.23
C VAL A 97 -5.03 4.23 5.07
N THR A 98 -4.42 3.18 4.54
CA THR A 98 -5.08 1.89 4.39
C THR A 98 -5.16 1.15 5.72
N PRO A 99 -6.20 0.33 5.95
CA PRO A 99 -6.25 -0.56 7.12
C PRO A 99 -5.06 -1.51 7.19
N ASN A 100 -4.57 -1.99 6.05
CA ASN A 100 -3.42 -2.89 5.98
C ASN A 100 -2.15 -2.21 6.46
N TRP A 101 -1.86 -0.99 6.00
CA TRP A 101 -0.73 -0.23 6.49
C TRP A 101 -0.82 0.00 8.01
N LEU A 102 -2.03 0.31 8.50
CA LEU A 102 -2.23 0.55 9.93
C LEU A 102 -2.03 -0.72 10.77
N LEU A 103 -2.52 -1.87 10.30
CA LEU A 103 -2.50 -3.14 11.02
C LEU A 103 -1.16 -3.87 10.91
N LEU A 104 -0.57 -3.91 9.72
CA LEU A 104 0.60 -4.73 9.38
C LEU A 104 1.88 -3.90 9.21
N GLY A 105 1.78 -2.58 9.13
CA GLY A 105 2.93 -1.71 8.87
C GLY A 105 3.40 -1.70 7.41
N ASN A 106 2.77 -2.47 6.53
CA ASN A 106 3.04 -2.49 5.10
C ASN A 106 1.75 -2.21 4.29
N GLU A 107 1.87 -1.47 3.18
CA GLU A 107 0.73 -1.16 2.30
C GLU A 107 0.29 -2.37 1.44
N VAL A 108 0.99 -3.50 1.54
CA VAL A 108 0.85 -4.62 0.60
C VAL A 108 -0.25 -5.57 1.09
N ALA A 109 -1.50 -5.34 0.67
CA ALA A 109 -2.47 -6.44 0.55
C ALA A 109 -3.19 -6.42 -0.82
N SER A 110 -2.49 -7.01 -1.79
CA SER A 110 -2.91 -8.04 -2.76
C SER A 110 -4.08 -7.89 -3.74
N ASN A 111 -5.13 -7.06 -3.61
CA ASN A 111 -6.25 -7.17 -4.62
C ASN A 111 -6.86 -5.88 -5.18
N GLN A 112 -6.38 -4.69 -4.81
CA GLN A 112 -6.80 -3.42 -5.46
C GLN A 112 -5.73 -2.81 -6.38
N ALA A 113 -4.60 -3.50 -6.58
CA ALA A 113 -3.49 -3.00 -7.38
C ALA A 113 -3.93 -2.54 -8.78
N SER A 114 -4.81 -3.31 -9.44
CA SER A 114 -5.21 -3.05 -10.83
C SER A 114 -6.08 -1.80 -11.02
N MET A 115 -6.92 -1.45 -10.03
CA MET A 115 -7.79 -0.27 -10.11
C MET A 115 -7.17 0.99 -9.49
N GLU A 116 -6.33 0.84 -8.47
CA GLU A 116 -5.61 1.97 -7.89
C GLU A 116 -4.48 2.47 -8.80
N MET A 117 -3.93 1.58 -9.66
CA MET A 117 -3.01 1.93 -10.75
C MET A 117 -3.60 3.01 -11.68
N VAL A 118 -4.91 2.96 -11.92
CA VAL A 118 -5.62 3.89 -12.81
C VAL A 118 -5.98 5.21 -12.10
N ARG A 119 -6.08 5.21 -10.77
CA ARG A 119 -6.50 6.39 -9.98
C ARG A 119 -5.37 7.35 -9.64
N ARG A 120 -4.14 6.88 -9.50
CA ARG A 120 -2.99 7.74 -9.21
C ARG A 120 -2.35 8.22 -10.51
N ARG A 121 -1.99 9.51 -10.58
CA ARG A 121 -1.08 10.07 -11.61
C ARG A 121 0.34 9.58 -11.34
N ASP A 122 0.53 8.26 -11.33
CA ASP A 122 1.81 7.64 -11.12
C ASP A 122 2.44 7.33 -12.48
N TRP A 123 3.68 7.81 -12.66
CA TRP A 123 4.50 7.49 -13.82
C TRP A 123 4.69 5.98 -13.98
N ASN A 124 4.77 5.25 -12.87
CA ASN A 124 4.92 3.80 -12.89
C ASN A 124 3.71 3.12 -13.57
N SER A 125 2.50 3.58 -13.28
CA SER A 125 1.28 3.05 -13.90
C SER A 125 1.26 3.29 -15.41
N ALA A 126 1.66 4.49 -15.85
CA ALA A 126 1.68 4.85 -17.26
C ALA A 126 2.73 4.04 -18.04
N VAL A 127 3.93 3.88 -17.47
CA VAL A 127 5.00 3.06 -18.07
C VAL A 127 4.59 1.60 -18.14
N ARG A 128 4.02 1.03 -17.07
CA ARG A 128 3.53 -0.36 -17.07
C ARG A 128 2.45 -0.59 -18.11
N LEU A 129 1.49 0.34 -18.24
CA LEU A 129 0.45 0.25 -19.27
C LEU A 129 1.05 0.33 -20.67
N ALA A 130 2.01 1.24 -20.90
CA ALA A 130 2.71 1.34 -22.17
C ALA A 130 3.42 0.03 -22.53
N MET A 131 4.17 -0.56 -21.60
CA MET A 131 4.83 -1.86 -21.78
C MET A 131 3.83 -2.98 -22.09
N ALA A 132 2.73 -3.06 -21.34
CA ALA A 132 1.69 -4.08 -21.55
C ALA A 132 1.04 -3.96 -22.94
N ILE A 133 0.74 -2.73 -23.39
CA ILE A 133 0.20 -2.49 -24.74
C ILE A 133 1.23 -2.89 -25.80
N SER A 134 2.51 -2.61 -25.58
CA SER A 134 3.56 -2.93 -26.53
C SER A 134 3.76 -4.42 -26.77
N ILE A 135 3.34 -5.30 -25.84
CA ILE A 135 3.36 -6.76 -26.03
C ILE A 135 2.22 -7.25 -26.95
N LEU A 136 1.13 -6.49 -27.10
CA LEU A 136 0.01 -6.89 -27.97
C LEU A 136 0.46 -7.04 -29.43
N LYS A 137 -0.29 -7.80 -30.23
CA LYS A 137 0.02 -7.95 -31.66
C LYS A 137 -0.09 -6.61 -32.37
N SER A 138 0.70 -6.42 -33.44
CA SER A 138 0.74 -5.15 -34.20
C SER A 138 -0.65 -4.58 -34.56
N HIS A 139 -1.59 -5.43 -34.99
CA HIS A 139 -2.96 -4.99 -35.32
C HIS A 139 -3.82 -4.65 -34.09
N GLU A 140 -3.65 -5.37 -32.98
CA GLU A 140 -4.33 -5.07 -31.70
C GLU A 140 -3.82 -3.75 -31.13
N ARG A 141 -2.50 -3.52 -31.18
CA ARG A 141 -1.87 -2.25 -30.82
C ARG A 141 -2.41 -1.10 -31.65
N GLY A 142 -2.48 -1.27 -32.97
CA GLY A 142 -3.04 -0.27 -33.87
C GLY A 142 -4.48 0.09 -33.51
N ALA A 143 -5.33 -0.92 -33.29
CA ALA A 143 -6.74 -0.70 -32.89
C ALA A 143 -6.85 0.02 -31.54
N PHE A 144 -6.07 -0.41 -30.54
CA PHE A 144 -6.06 0.22 -29.22
C PHE A 144 -5.54 1.66 -29.27
N GLN A 145 -4.47 1.91 -30.02
CA GLN A 145 -3.91 3.25 -30.23
C GLN A 145 -4.92 4.16 -30.90
N SER A 146 -5.63 3.71 -31.95
CA SER A 146 -6.69 4.48 -32.60
C SER A 146 -7.82 4.84 -31.62
N LEU A 147 -8.23 3.91 -30.77
CA LEU A 147 -9.24 4.15 -29.74
C LEU A 147 -8.77 5.22 -28.74
N VAL A 148 -7.56 5.07 -28.19
CA VAL A 148 -6.99 6.01 -27.21
C VAL A 148 -6.80 7.39 -27.82
N LEU A 149 -6.28 7.49 -29.05
CA LEU A 149 -6.13 8.76 -29.76
C LEU A 149 -7.48 9.43 -30.03
N SER A 150 -8.50 8.67 -30.39
CA SER A 150 -9.86 9.20 -30.57
C SER A 150 -10.42 9.78 -29.26
N MET A 151 -10.26 9.04 -28.15
CA MET A 151 -10.68 9.50 -26.82
C MET A 151 -9.91 10.75 -26.38
N ALA A 152 -8.58 10.77 -26.57
CA ALA A 152 -7.72 11.90 -26.23
C ALA A 152 -8.03 13.12 -27.10
N GLY A 153 -8.26 12.94 -28.41
CA GLY A 153 -8.65 13.99 -29.34
C GLY A 153 -9.96 14.64 -28.94
N ARG A 154 -10.98 13.85 -28.57
CA ARG A 154 -12.25 14.36 -28.06
C ARG A 154 -12.08 15.18 -26.77
N GLN A 155 -11.15 14.78 -25.90
CA GLN A 155 -10.96 15.42 -24.59
C GLN A 155 -10.07 16.68 -24.65
N LEU A 156 -9.06 16.68 -25.51
CA LEU A 156 -8.02 17.72 -25.56
C LEU A 156 -8.18 18.67 -26.76
N GLY A 157 -8.82 18.21 -27.84
CA GLY A 157 -8.79 18.86 -29.15
C GLY A 157 -7.48 18.61 -29.91
N ASP A 158 -7.52 18.80 -31.23
CA ASP A 158 -6.44 18.39 -32.14
C ASP A 158 -5.10 19.09 -31.85
N MET A 159 -5.12 20.38 -31.55
CA MET A 159 -3.90 21.15 -31.27
C MET A 159 -3.17 20.64 -30.02
N LYS A 160 -3.91 20.39 -28.93
CA LYS A 160 -3.31 19.89 -27.68
C LYS A 160 -2.90 18.43 -27.81
N LEU A 161 -3.65 17.62 -28.55
CA LEU A 161 -3.27 16.25 -28.87
C LEU A 161 -1.97 16.22 -29.66
N SER A 162 -1.84 17.04 -30.70
CA SER A 162 -0.60 17.16 -31.49
C SER A 162 0.60 17.55 -30.61
N ALA A 163 0.45 18.58 -29.77
CA ALA A 163 1.50 18.97 -28.82
C ALA A 163 1.87 17.85 -27.84
N LEU A 164 0.89 17.08 -27.36
CA LEU A 164 1.13 15.93 -26.49
C LEU A 164 1.91 14.82 -27.20
N LEU A 165 1.58 14.51 -28.46
CA LEU A 165 2.30 13.52 -29.26
C LEU A 165 3.73 13.96 -29.54
N THR A 166 3.96 15.25 -29.82
CA THR A 166 5.30 15.81 -29.95
C THR A 166 6.08 15.67 -28.65
N ALA A 167 5.49 16.01 -27.51
CA ALA A 167 6.13 15.84 -26.21
C ALA A 167 6.48 14.37 -25.92
N GLY A 168 5.59 13.43 -26.27
CA GLY A 168 5.85 11.99 -26.17
C GLY A 168 7.07 11.55 -27.00
N SER A 169 7.19 12.04 -28.23
CA SER A 169 8.37 11.78 -29.08
C SER A 169 9.66 12.32 -28.47
N MET A 170 9.63 13.55 -27.92
CA MET A 170 10.80 14.14 -27.24
C MET A 170 11.22 13.33 -26.01
N ILE A 171 10.26 12.87 -25.20
CA ILE A 171 10.55 12.02 -24.04
C ILE A 171 11.18 10.71 -24.50
N ALA A 172 10.61 10.05 -25.51
CA ALA A 172 11.15 8.79 -26.04
C ALA A 172 12.60 8.97 -26.53
N GLN A 173 12.88 10.05 -27.27
CA GLN A 173 14.22 10.37 -27.74
C GLN A 173 15.20 10.65 -26.60
N ALA A 174 14.76 11.37 -25.55
CA ALA A 174 15.58 11.66 -24.38
C ALA A 174 15.84 10.43 -23.51
N SER A 175 14.92 9.47 -23.47
CA SER A 175 15.05 8.22 -22.73
C SER A 175 15.88 7.16 -23.45
N HIS A 176 15.99 7.22 -24.78
CA HIS A 176 16.72 6.21 -25.56
C HIS A 176 18.16 5.98 -25.09
N PRO A 177 19.01 7.00 -24.82
CA PRO A 177 20.38 6.76 -24.37
C PRO A 177 20.43 6.03 -23.02
N GLN A 178 19.50 6.32 -22.11
CA GLN A 178 19.41 5.66 -20.80
C GLN A 178 18.97 4.20 -20.96
N MET A 179 18.02 3.95 -21.86
CA MET A 179 17.59 2.59 -22.20
C MET A 179 18.74 1.78 -22.82
N THR A 180 19.49 2.37 -23.76
CA THR A 180 20.68 1.73 -24.34
C THR A 180 21.76 1.47 -23.30
N GLN A 181 21.96 2.38 -22.34
CA GLN A 181 22.89 2.17 -21.24
C GLN A 181 22.51 0.97 -20.37
N TRP A 182 21.22 0.78 -20.09
CA TRP A 182 20.74 -0.31 -19.22
C TRP A 182 20.59 -1.65 -19.94
N LEU A 183 20.18 -1.63 -21.20
CA LEU A 183 19.80 -2.81 -21.96
C LEU A 183 20.89 -3.24 -22.97
N GLY A 184 21.92 -2.42 -23.18
CA GLY A 184 22.98 -2.69 -24.14
C GLY A 184 22.45 -2.81 -25.57
N GLU A 185 22.97 -3.80 -26.31
CA GLU A 185 22.54 -4.11 -27.70
C GLU A 185 21.07 -4.50 -27.81
N ALA A 186 20.41 -4.88 -26.71
CA ALA A 186 18.98 -5.16 -26.70
C ALA A 186 18.13 -3.93 -27.04
N ALA A 187 18.65 -2.72 -26.82
CA ALA A 187 17.95 -1.48 -27.11
C ALA A 187 17.73 -1.23 -28.61
N ASP A 188 18.55 -1.86 -29.47
CA ASP A 188 18.49 -1.69 -30.93
C ASP A 188 17.60 -2.75 -31.61
N GLY A 189 17.06 -3.71 -30.83
CA GLY A 189 16.19 -4.78 -31.30
C GLY A 189 14.75 -4.34 -31.58
N SER A 190 13.88 -5.31 -31.90
CA SER A 190 12.44 -5.03 -31.96
C SER A 190 11.90 -4.66 -30.57
N LEU A 191 10.82 -3.88 -30.52
CA LEU A 191 10.18 -3.51 -29.25
C LEU A 191 9.73 -4.77 -28.49
N GLU A 192 9.30 -5.78 -29.23
CA GLU A 192 8.95 -7.10 -28.70
C GLU A 192 10.14 -7.78 -28.02
N ASP A 193 11.29 -7.85 -28.69
CA ASP A 193 12.50 -8.47 -28.12
C ASP A 193 12.98 -7.73 -26.87
N LEU A 194 12.92 -6.39 -26.90
CA LEU A 194 13.27 -5.54 -25.79
C LEU A 194 12.40 -5.85 -24.55
N LEU A 195 11.09 -5.97 -24.73
CA LEU A 195 10.16 -6.23 -23.64
C LEU A 195 10.30 -7.64 -23.08
N VAL A 196 10.54 -8.64 -23.94
CA VAL A 196 10.84 -10.01 -23.50
C VAL A 196 12.09 -10.01 -22.64
N ARG A 197 13.17 -9.36 -23.07
CA ARG A 197 14.41 -9.24 -22.27
C ARG A 197 14.22 -8.45 -20.98
N CYS A 198 13.37 -7.43 -20.97
CA CYS A 198 13.01 -6.73 -19.74
C CYS A 198 12.23 -7.62 -18.76
N ALA A 199 11.51 -8.62 -19.24
CA ALA A 199 10.78 -9.57 -18.40
C ALA A 199 11.66 -10.75 -17.93
N GLU A 200 12.73 -11.07 -18.65
CA GLU A 200 13.70 -12.10 -18.26
C GLU A 200 14.34 -11.74 -16.91
N GLY A 201 14.22 -12.66 -15.94
CA GLY A 201 14.77 -12.47 -14.58
C GLY A 201 13.91 -11.63 -13.64
N LEU A 202 12.74 -11.15 -14.08
CA LEU A 202 11.77 -10.48 -13.21
C LEU A 202 10.54 -11.37 -13.01
N SER A 203 10.48 -12.09 -11.90
CA SER A 203 9.25 -12.75 -11.44
C SER A 203 8.53 -11.84 -10.46
N THR A 204 7.25 -11.61 -10.69
CA THR A 204 6.38 -10.96 -9.71
C THR A 204 5.04 -11.69 -9.66
N ASN A 205 4.50 -11.81 -8.46
CA ASN A 205 3.13 -12.29 -8.24
C ASN A 205 2.09 -11.14 -8.37
N ALA A 206 2.50 -9.98 -8.89
CA ALA A 206 1.62 -8.84 -9.05
C ALA A 206 0.56 -9.12 -10.13
N GLY A 207 -0.68 -9.39 -9.70
CA GLY A 207 -1.84 -9.54 -10.59
C GLY A 207 -2.20 -10.98 -10.95
N ASN A 208 -1.49 -11.96 -10.41
CA ASN A 208 -1.85 -13.38 -10.48
C ASN A 208 -1.96 -13.95 -9.04
N LYS A 209 -2.74 -15.03 -8.86
CA LYS A 209 -2.90 -15.67 -7.55
C LYS A 209 -1.82 -16.72 -7.30
N LEU A 210 -0.68 -16.61 -7.98
CA LEU A 210 0.39 -17.60 -7.89
C LEU A 210 1.13 -17.43 -6.58
N LEU A 211 1.30 -18.54 -5.88
CA LEU A 211 2.19 -18.67 -4.75
C LEU A 211 3.54 -19.06 -5.32
N LEU A 212 4.56 -18.25 -5.05
CA LEU A 212 5.93 -18.49 -5.46
C LEU A 212 6.72 -18.95 -4.23
N ASP A 213 7.63 -19.90 -4.42
CA ASP A 213 8.64 -20.23 -3.43
C ASP A 213 9.57 -19.04 -3.17
N GLU A 214 9.96 -18.84 -1.92
CA GLU A 214 10.78 -17.68 -1.52
C GLU A 214 12.26 -17.86 -1.91
N GLU A 215 12.75 -19.10 -2.00
CA GLU A 215 14.16 -19.39 -2.32
C GLU A 215 14.40 -19.47 -3.83
N GLU A 216 13.57 -20.22 -4.57
CA GLU A 216 13.79 -20.48 -6.00
C GLU A 216 12.88 -19.64 -6.92
N GLY A 217 11.82 -19.02 -6.40
CA GLY A 217 10.84 -18.27 -7.20
C GLY A 217 9.90 -19.15 -8.02
N ASP A 218 9.92 -20.47 -7.79
CA ASP A 218 9.11 -21.45 -8.50
C ASP A 218 7.64 -21.42 -8.07
N VAL A 219 6.74 -21.79 -8.98
CA VAL A 219 5.29 -21.77 -8.72
C VAL A 219 4.89 -22.98 -7.87
N ILE A 220 4.68 -22.76 -6.57
CA ILE A 220 4.25 -23.79 -5.61
C ILE A 220 2.73 -23.96 -5.54
N GLY A 221 1.96 -23.00 -6.07
CA GLY A 221 0.51 -23.11 -6.12
C GLY A 221 -0.19 -21.88 -6.70
N GLY A 222 -1.51 -21.90 -6.70
CA GLY A 222 -2.35 -20.80 -7.18
C GLY A 222 -3.00 -21.04 -8.55
N GLU A 223 -3.92 -20.14 -8.92
CA GLU A 223 -4.64 -20.21 -10.19
C GLU A 223 -4.01 -19.24 -11.20
N TRP A 224 -3.63 -19.77 -12.37
CA TRP A 224 -3.17 -18.96 -13.49
C TRP A 224 -4.33 -18.14 -14.03
N LEU A 225 -4.25 -16.81 -13.89
CA LEU A 225 -5.27 -15.92 -14.43
C LEU A 225 -5.25 -15.90 -15.97
N TYR A 226 -4.07 -16.10 -16.55
CA TYR A 226 -3.85 -16.16 -17.99
C TYR A 226 -3.04 -17.43 -18.31
N GLN A 227 -3.52 -18.21 -19.28
CA GLN A 227 -2.78 -19.37 -19.76
C GLN A 227 -1.56 -18.92 -20.57
N ASP A 228 -0.45 -19.61 -20.37
CA ASP A 228 0.77 -19.38 -21.13
C ASP A 228 0.49 -19.66 -22.63
N PRO A 229 0.67 -18.67 -23.53
CA PRO A 229 0.29 -18.80 -24.94
C PRO A 229 0.99 -19.95 -25.68
N GLY A 230 2.01 -20.59 -25.10
CA GLY A 230 2.68 -21.78 -25.63
C GLY A 230 2.22 -23.14 -25.08
N LYS A 231 1.37 -23.18 -24.03
CA LYS A 231 0.96 -24.44 -23.34
C LYS A 231 -0.46 -24.90 -23.68
N VAL A 232 -1.06 -24.40 -24.75
CA VAL A 232 -2.36 -24.92 -25.20
C VAL A 232 -2.16 -26.40 -25.58
N ALA A 233 -2.84 -27.28 -24.83
CA ALA A 233 -2.73 -28.72 -24.91
C ALA A 233 -2.76 -29.22 -26.37
N LYS A 234 -1.73 -29.98 -26.75
CA LYS A 234 -1.81 -30.89 -27.90
C LYS A 234 -2.80 -32.00 -27.62
#